data_AF-A0A212IPE7-F1
#
_entry.id   AF-A0A212IPE7-F1
#
_cell.length_a   1.000
_cell.length_b   1.000
_cell.length_c   1.000
_cell.angle_alpha   90.00
_cell.angle_beta   90.00
_cell.angle_gamma   90.00
#
_symmetry.space_group_name_H-M   'P 1'
#
loop_
_entity.id
_entity.type
_entity.pdbx_description
1 polymer ?
#
loop_
_entity_poly.entity_id
_entity_poly.type
_entity_poly.pdbx_seq_one_letter_code
_entity_poly.pdbx_strand_id
1 'polypeptide(L)'
;MAKFSKPLHYVFCGLRHNLDSIKSKARILLAWVDEAESVSDVAWKKLRPTVREEGSEIWVTWNPEKDGSATDKRFRKAPPKKSIIVEMNYNDNPWFPEVLEEERQDDLATLDYADYAWIWEGAYLENSNKQVLANRYVVQSFPDDLWEKADRLLFGGDFGFAEDPSTLVRNFILDNCLYIEYEAYGKHVELDDMWKFYAGKDGAKPRQLEEWKVTDDAKFPGIPEARKWPIKADNSRPETISHIKAQGFNISAAKKWQGSVEDGITYLRGFKKIIIHPRCKETAKEARLYSYKTDRVTSEVLPIIEDKNNHCWDAVRYSLDGLIRRKGKGIFS
;
A
#
# COMPACT_ATOMS: atom_id res chain seq x y z
N MET A 1 -16.50 46.70 2.69
CA MET A 1 -17.71 45.87 2.87
C MET A 1 -18.39 45.67 1.52
N ALA A 2 -18.09 44.58 0.82
CA ALA A 2 -18.80 44.23 -0.41
C ALA A 2 -20.15 43.60 -0.03
N LYS A 3 -21.25 44.25 -0.40
CA LYS A 3 -22.61 43.74 -0.22
C LYS A 3 -22.82 42.58 -1.20
N PHE A 4 -22.89 41.34 -0.73
CA PHE A 4 -23.51 40.25 -1.48
C PHE A 4 -25.01 40.55 -1.61
N SER A 5 -25.47 40.92 -2.81
CA SER A 5 -26.81 41.47 -3.06
C SER A 5 -27.80 40.51 -3.74
N LYS A 6 -27.53 39.20 -3.77
CA LYS A 6 -28.48 38.20 -4.28
C LYS A 6 -28.81 37.17 -3.20
N PRO A 7 -30.09 36.75 -3.08
CA PRO A 7 -30.49 35.69 -2.16
C PRO A 7 -29.83 34.37 -2.55
N LEU A 8 -29.31 33.66 -1.54
CA LEU A 8 -28.75 32.33 -1.68
C LEU A 8 -29.89 31.31 -1.61
N HIS A 9 -29.97 30.42 -2.61
CA HIS A 9 -31.01 29.40 -2.70
C HIS A 9 -30.37 28.02 -2.69
N TYR A 10 -30.88 27.14 -1.81
CA TYR A 10 -30.45 25.75 -1.70
C TYR A 10 -31.49 24.82 -2.29
N VAL A 11 -31.03 23.78 -2.99
CA VAL A 11 -31.89 22.74 -3.56
C VAL A 11 -31.28 21.38 -3.28
N PHE A 12 -32.01 20.54 -2.53
CA PHE A 12 -31.60 19.17 -2.26
C PHE A 12 -32.16 18.22 -3.33
N CYS A 13 -31.35 17.27 -3.79
CA CYS A 13 -31.73 16.32 -4.84
C CYS A 13 -30.99 15.01 -4.67
N GLY A 14 -31.72 13.89 -4.67
CA GLY A 14 -31.12 12.56 -4.66
C GLY A 14 -30.55 12.17 -6.02
N LEU A 15 -29.29 11.74 -6.06
CA LEU A 15 -28.61 11.30 -7.29
C LEU A 15 -28.84 9.82 -7.62
N ARG A 16 -29.50 9.06 -6.75
CA ARG A 16 -29.70 7.61 -6.92
C ARG A 16 -30.90 7.25 -7.80
N HIS A 17 -32.04 7.93 -7.65
CA HIS A 17 -33.30 7.51 -8.27
C HIS A 17 -33.94 8.54 -9.22
N ASN A 18 -33.72 9.85 -9.05
CA ASN A 18 -34.42 10.89 -9.82
C ASN A 18 -33.46 11.79 -10.62
N LEU A 19 -32.70 11.19 -11.52
CA LEU A 19 -31.67 11.88 -12.30
C LEU A 19 -32.20 12.91 -13.30
N ASP A 20 -33.45 12.79 -13.76
CA ASP A 20 -33.99 13.73 -14.74
C ASP A 20 -34.42 15.06 -14.11
N SER A 21 -34.71 15.08 -12.81
CA SER A 21 -34.95 16.31 -12.03
C SER A 21 -33.73 17.22 -11.90
N ILE A 22 -32.53 16.70 -12.20
CA ILE A 22 -31.27 17.47 -12.21
C ILE A 22 -31.20 18.33 -13.47
N LYS A 23 -31.64 17.81 -14.61
CA LYS A 23 -31.54 18.49 -15.91
C LYS A 23 -32.35 19.79 -15.96
N SER A 24 -33.43 19.87 -15.19
CA SER A 24 -34.30 21.04 -15.13
C SER A 24 -33.77 22.13 -14.18
N LYS A 25 -32.71 21.86 -13.41
CA LYS A 25 -32.06 22.86 -12.57
C LYS A 25 -31.15 23.74 -13.44
N ALA A 26 -31.24 25.05 -13.24
CA ALA A 26 -30.43 26.05 -13.94
C ALA A 26 -29.78 26.98 -12.91
N ARG A 27 -28.71 27.69 -13.31
CA ARG A 27 -27.99 28.66 -12.46
C ARG A 27 -27.38 28.05 -11.19
N ILE A 28 -26.85 26.83 -11.29
CA ILE A 28 -26.12 26.20 -10.19
C ILE A 28 -24.72 26.80 -10.12
N LEU A 29 -24.44 27.56 -9.06
CA LEU A 29 -23.11 28.11 -8.78
C LEU A 29 -22.23 27.12 -8.01
N LEU A 30 -22.83 26.29 -7.16
CA LEU A 30 -22.14 25.26 -6.39
C LEU A 30 -23.00 24.00 -6.33
N ALA A 31 -22.42 22.86 -6.70
CA ALA A 31 -23.03 21.56 -6.48
C ALA A 31 -22.18 20.77 -5.49
N TRP A 32 -22.68 20.58 -4.27
CA TRP A 32 -22.08 19.68 -3.31
C TRP A 32 -22.76 18.31 -3.40
N VAL A 33 -21.96 17.28 -3.64
CA VAL A 33 -22.38 15.88 -3.65
C VAL A 33 -21.77 15.19 -2.45
N ASP A 34 -22.60 14.90 -1.46
CA ASP A 34 -22.22 14.17 -0.27
C ASP A 34 -22.45 12.65 -0.45
N GLU A 35 -21.71 11.84 0.31
CA GLU A 35 -21.69 10.36 0.21
C GLU A 35 -21.59 9.85 -1.24
N ALA A 36 -20.68 10.45 -2.01
CA ALA A 36 -20.69 10.32 -3.45
C ALA A 36 -20.27 8.93 -3.98
N GLU A 37 -19.88 7.98 -3.12
CA GLU A 37 -19.42 6.65 -3.51
C GLU A 37 -20.51 5.87 -4.29
N SER A 38 -21.78 6.02 -3.88
CA SER A 38 -22.92 5.35 -4.51
C SER A 38 -23.36 5.98 -5.84
N VAL A 39 -22.77 7.11 -6.25
CA VAL A 39 -23.20 7.87 -7.43
C VAL A 39 -22.76 7.17 -8.71
N SER A 40 -23.72 6.83 -9.57
CA SER A 40 -23.46 6.11 -10.81
C SER A 40 -22.73 6.95 -11.88
N ASP A 41 -22.09 6.28 -12.84
CA ASP A 41 -21.45 6.95 -13.99
C ASP A 41 -22.45 7.80 -14.80
N VAL A 42 -23.69 7.31 -14.94
CA VAL A 42 -24.79 8.01 -15.63
C VAL A 42 -25.18 9.27 -14.87
N ALA A 43 -25.22 9.22 -13.53
CA ALA A 43 -25.51 10.38 -12.69
C ALA A 43 -24.46 11.48 -12.89
N TRP A 44 -23.18 11.12 -12.84
CA TRP A 44 -22.08 12.06 -13.09
C TRP A 44 -22.13 12.68 -14.50
N LYS A 45 -22.44 11.87 -15.51
CA LYS A 45 -22.60 12.34 -16.90
C LYS A 45 -23.74 13.35 -17.06
N LYS A 46 -24.79 13.26 -16.24
CA LYS A 46 -25.89 14.23 -16.23
C LYS A 46 -25.57 15.47 -15.39
N LEU A 47 -25.00 15.30 -14.19
CA LEU A 47 -24.76 16.40 -13.25
C LEU A 47 -23.71 17.39 -13.76
N ARG A 48 -22.56 16.90 -14.25
CA ARG A 48 -21.43 17.77 -14.62
C ARG A 48 -21.80 18.80 -15.70
N PRO A 49 -22.51 18.45 -16.79
CA PRO A 49 -22.96 19.44 -17.77
C PRO A 49 -24.08 20.38 -17.28
N THR A 50 -24.78 20.03 -16.20
CA THR A 50 -25.80 20.90 -15.58
C THR A 50 -25.15 22.03 -14.77
N VAL A 51 -24.01 21.75 -14.12
CA VAL A 51 -23.20 22.75 -13.40
C VAL A 51 -22.26 23.44 -14.39
N ARG A 52 -22.77 24.47 -15.07
CA ARG A 52 -22.10 25.11 -16.22
C ARG A 52 -22.00 26.62 -16.15
N GLU A 53 -22.40 27.22 -15.03
CA GLU A 53 -22.28 28.67 -14.86
C GLU A 53 -20.80 29.05 -14.74
N GLU A 54 -20.46 30.27 -15.16
CA GLU A 54 -19.09 30.76 -15.02
C GLU A 54 -18.70 30.83 -13.54
N GLY A 55 -17.53 30.29 -13.21
CA GLY A 55 -17.07 30.18 -11.82
C GLY A 55 -17.82 29.14 -10.98
N SER A 56 -18.66 28.29 -11.60
CA SER A 56 -19.34 27.23 -10.84
C SER A 56 -18.39 26.12 -10.40
N GLU A 57 -18.71 25.55 -9.24
CA GLU A 57 -17.90 24.52 -8.59
C GLU A 57 -18.71 23.25 -8.32
N ILE A 58 -18.01 22.12 -8.29
CA ILE A 58 -18.54 20.84 -7.83
C ILE A 58 -17.69 20.39 -6.66
N TRP A 59 -18.30 20.30 -5.49
CA TRP A 59 -17.67 19.76 -4.28
C TRP A 59 -18.14 18.34 -4.08
N VAL A 60 -17.23 17.44 -3.74
CA VAL A 60 -17.53 16.02 -3.63
C VAL A 60 -16.90 15.50 -2.34
N THR A 61 -17.72 14.87 -1.51
CA THR A 61 -17.30 14.21 -0.28
C THR A 61 -17.75 12.75 -0.34
N TRP A 62 -16.85 11.81 -0.04
CA TRP A 62 -17.15 10.38 -0.03
C TRP A 62 -16.13 9.60 0.78
N ASN A 63 -16.58 8.48 1.35
CA ASN A 63 -15.72 7.45 1.88
C ASN A 63 -15.51 6.40 0.77
N PRO A 64 -14.26 6.07 0.40
CA PRO A 64 -14.00 5.03 -0.60
C PRO A 64 -14.54 3.67 -0.13
N GLU A 65 -15.23 2.94 -1.01
CA GLU A 65 -15.69 1.57 -0.73
C GLU A 65 -15.19 0.64 -1.83
N LYS A 66 -15.51 0.92 -3.08
CA LYS A 66 -15.19 0.05 -4.21
C LYS A 66 -14.08 0.62 -5.09
N ASP A 67 -13.00 -0.14 -5.24
CA ASP A 67 -11.96 0.18 -6.21
C ASP A 67 -12.55 0.21 -7.64
N GLY A 68 -12.47 1.37 -8.30
CA GLY A 68 -13.05 1.56 -9.62
C GLY A 68 -14.54 1.92 -9.65
N SER A 69 -15.12 2.40 -8.53
CA SER A 69 -16.41 3.09 -8.53
C SER A 69 -16.42 4.29 -9.51
N ALA A 70 -17.60 4.79 -9.87
CA ALA A 70 -17.67 5.90 -10.83
C ALA A 70 -17.07 7.20 -10.25
N THR A 71 -17.18 7.40 -8.95
CA THR A 71 -16.59 8.52 -8.21
C THR A 71 -15.09 8.33 -8.07
N ASP A 72 -14.64 7.15 -7.63
CA ASP A 72 -13.22 6.78 -7.53
C ASP A 72 -12.45 7.04 -8.83
N LYS A 73 -12.94 6.47 -9.95
CA LYS A 73 -12.32 6.63 -11.27
C LYS A 73 -12.15 8.09 -11.67
N ARG A 74 -13.10 8.95 -11.30
CA ARG A 74 -13.18 10.34 -11.75
C ARG A 74 -12.37 11.29 -10.88
N PHE A 75 -12.31 11.05 -9.58
CA PHE A 75 -11.79 12.04 -8.62
C PHE A 75 -10.58 11.55 -7.83
N ARG A 76 -10.38 10.23 -7.68
CA ARG A 76 -9.18 9.67 -7.03
C ARG A 76 -8.14 9.19 -8.05
N LYS A 77 -8.56 8.39 -9.03
CA LYS A 77 -7.63 7.77 -10.01
C LYS A 77 -7.26 8.68 -11.19
N ALA A 78 -8.21 9.46 -11.70
CA ALA A 78 -8.01 10.34 -12.84
C ALA A 78 -8.63 11.73 -12.58
N PRO A 79 -8.13 12.46 -11.56
CA PRO A 79 -8.71 13.73 -11.15
C PRO A 79 -8.74 14.76 -12.30
N PRO A 80 -9.77 15.62 -12.37
CA PRO A 80 -9.83 16.67 -13.38
C PRO A 80 -8.67 17.67 -13.26
N LYS A 81 -8.18 18.20 -14.40
CA LYS A 81 -7.06 19.17 -14.42
C LYS A 81 -7.28 20.42 -13.55
N LYS A 82 -8.53 20.85 -13.38
CA LYS A 82 -8.92 21.97 -12.53
C LYS A 82 -9.66 21.43 -11.30
N SER A 83 -8.92 20.74 -10.43
CA SER A 83 -9.47 20.22 -9.17
C SER A 83 -8.45 20.32 -8.05
N ILE A 84 -8.97 20.33 -6.83
CA ILE A 84 -8.19 20.14 -5.60
C ILE A 84 -8.78 18.88 -4.97
N ILE A 85 -7.92 17.89 -4.72
CA ILE A 85 -8.28 16.63 -4.08
C ILE A 85 -7.46 16.53 -2.81
N VAL A 86 -8.15 16.32 -1.69
CA VAL A 86 -7.54 16.17 -0.37
C VAL A 86 -8.08 14.89 0.23
N GLU A 87 -7.18 14.01 0.65
CA GLU A 87 -7.53 12.86 1.49
C GLU A 87 -7.50 13.35 2.94
N MET A 88 -8.53 13.03 3.71
CA MET A 88 -8.69 13.42 5.11
C MET A 88 -8.97 12.18 5.94
N ASN A 89 -8.39 12.11 7.12
CA ASN A 89 -8.48 10.97 8.02
C ASN A 89 -8.70 11.45 9.48
N TYR A 90 -8.98 10.54 10.44
CA TYR A 90 -9.19 10.89 11.85
C TYR A 90 -7.99 11.64 12.45
N ASN A 91 -6.77 11.31 12.02
CA ASN A 91 -5.55 11.98 12.45
C ASN A 91 -5.46 13.46 12.02
N ASP A 92 -6.22 13.87 11.00
CA ASP A 92 -6.29 15.26 10.54
C ASP A 92 -7.33 16.07 11.31
N ASN A 93 -8.13 15.44 12.17
CA ASN A 93 -9.17 16.08 12.96
C ASN A 93 -8.63 16.51 14.34
N PRO A 94 -8.35 17.80 14.57
CA PRO A 94 -7.85 18.28 15.87
C PRO A 94 -8.90 18.19 16.99
N TRP A 95 -10.15 17.83 16.66
CA TRP A 95 -11.25 17.60 17.59
C TRP A 95 -11.78 16.17 17.51
N PHE A 96 -10.94 15.19 17.18
CA PHE A 96 -11.33 13.78 17.15
C PHE A 96 -11.79 13.35 18.57
N PRO A 97 -13.07 12.94 18.75
CA PRO A 97 -13.62 12.64 20.07
C PRO A 97 -12.98 11.40 20.71
N GLU A 98 -12.77 11.44 22.04
CA GLU A 98 -12.23 10.31 22.81
C GLU A 98 -13.06 9.04 22.65
N VAL A 99 -14.39 9.14 22.58
CA VAL A 99 -15.28 7.99 22.35
C VAL A 99 -15.04 7.31 20.99
N LEU A 100 -14.72 8.08 19.94
CA LEU A 100 -14.38 7.51 18.64
C LEU A 100 -12.96 6.96 18.60
N GLU A 101 -12.05 7.52 19.40
CA GLU A 101 -10.71 6.95 19.58
C GLU A 101 -10.77 5.61 20.32
N GLU A 102 -11.61 5.48 21.34
CA GLU A 102 -11.88 4.19 22.00
C GLU A 102 -12.40 3.15 20.99
N GLU A 103 -13.43 3.50 20.21
CA GLU A 103 -13.99 2.62 19.18
C GLU A 103 -12.94 2.23 18.12
N ARG A 104 -12.12 3.19 17.66
CA ARG A 104 -11.04 2.93 16.71
C ARG A 104 -10.00 1.95 17.26
N GLN A 105 -9.64 2.08 18.53
CA GLN A 105 -8.66 1.19 19.17
C GLN A 105 -9.23 -0.21 19.39
N ASP A 106 -10.51 -0.30 19.75
CA ASP A 106 -11.23 -1.58 19.85
C ASP A 106 -11.33 -2.25 18.47
N ASP A 107 -11.66 -1.51 17.41
CA ASP A 107 -11.67 -2.00 16.04
C ASP A 107 -10.28 -2.45 15.59
N LEU A 108 -9.22 -1.68 15.89
CA LEU A 108 -7.83 -2.07 15.59
C LEU A 108 -7.42 -3.38 16.27
N ALA A 109 -7.96 -3.63 17.47
CA ALA A 109 -7.67 -4.83 18.24
C ALA A 109 -8.49 -6.06 17.81
N THR A 110 -9.70 -5.86 17.28
CA THR A 110 -10.70 -6.92 17.07
C THR A 110 -10.98 -7.24 15.62
N LEU A 111 -10.95 -6.24 14.72
CA LEU A 111 -11.20 -6.44 13.29
C LEU A 111 -9.97 -7.01 12.59
N ASP A 112 -10.20 -7.62 11.43
CA ASP A 112 -9.11 -7.80 10.50
C ASP A 112 -8.62 -6.43 10.00
N TYR A 113 -7.32 -6.34 9.71
CA TYR A 113 -6.73 -5.05 9.40
C TYR A 113 -7.27 -4.44 8.09
N ALA A 114 -7.77 -5.25 7.15
CA ALA A 114 -8.33 -4.73 5.91
C ALA A 114 -9.65 -3.98 6.17
N ASP A 115 -10.50 -4.54 7.01
CA ASP A 115 -11.74 -3.90 7.48
C ASP A 115 -11.43 -2.65 8.30
N TYR A 116 -10.50 -2.73 9.25
CA TYR A 116 -10.03 -1.57 10.00
C TYR A 116 -9.55 -0.44 9.06
N ALA A 117 -8.73 -0.77 8.07
CA ALA A 117 -8.20 0.22 7.13
C ALA A 117 -9.29 0.83 6.22
N TRP A 118 -10.35 0.10 5.92
CA TRP A 118 -11.49 0.63 5.16
C TRP A 118 -12.29 1.62 6.01
N ILE A 119 -12.60 1.25 7.26
CA ILE A 119 -13.39 2.08 8.18
C ILE A 119 -12.62 3.34 8.57
N TRP A 120 -11.35 3.19 8.94
CA TRP A 120 -10.57 4.24 9.60
C TRP A 120 -9.48 4.88 8.74
N GLU A 121 -9.00 4.22 7.67
CA GLU A 121 -7.82 4.67 6.92
C GLU A 121 -8.12 5.03 5.44
N GLY A 122 -9.40 5.14 5.05
CA GLY A 122 -9.80 5.51 3.68
C GLY A 122 -9.40 4.49 2.60
N ALA A 123 -9.18 3.24 3.00
CA ALA A 123 -8.94 2.13 2.08
C ALA A 123 -10.21 1.74 1.31
N TYR A 124 -10.09 0.83 0.34
CA TYR A 124 -11.24 0.15 -0.23
C TYR A 124 -11.61 -1.05 0.62
N LEU A 125 -12.90 -1.41 0.59
CA LEU A 125 -13.40 -2.65 1.14
C LEU A 125 -12.81 -3.83 0.35
N GLU A 126 -12.15 -4.75 1.05
CA GLU A 126 -11.57 -5.95 0.47
C GLU A 126 -12.29 -7.20 1.00
N ASN A 127 -12.36 -8.23 0.17
CA ASN A 127 -12.88 -9.52 0.64
C ASN A 127 -11.77 -10.25 1.41
N SER A 128 -11.82 -10.22 2.75
CA SER A 128 -10.83 -10.86 3.61
C SER A 128 -10.65 -12.36 3.35
N ASN A 129 -11.67 -13.06 2.81
CA ASN A 129 -11.57 -14.49 2.48
C ASN A 129 -10.59 -14.82 1.36
N LYS A 130 -10.32 -13.88 0.43
CA LYS A 130 -9.31 -14.09 -0.62
C LYS A 130 -7.90 -13.68 -0.18
N GLN A 131 -7.73 -12.97 0.92
CA GLN A 131 -6.42 -12.43 1.32
C GLN A 131 -5.48 -13.52 1.83
N VAL A 132 -4.23 -13.51 1.35
CA VAL A 132 -3.21 -14.49 1.72
C VAL A 132 -2.81 -14.36 3.19
N LEU A 133 -2.78 -13.13 3.71
CA LEU A 133 -2.34 -12.82 5.07
C LEU A 133 -3.48 -12.40 5.99
N ALA A 134 -4.73 -12.72 5.63
CA ALA A 134 -5.91 -12.47 6.45
C ALA A 134 -5.67 -12.88 7.91
N ASN A 135 -5.95 -11.96 8.84
CA ASN A 135 -5.80 -12.13 10.29
C ASN A 135 -4.38 -12.41 10.80
N ARG A 136 -3.34 -12.26 9.98
CA ARG A 136 -1.95 -12.53 10.38
C ARG A 136 -1.11 -11.29 10.61
N TYR A 137 -1.57 -10.11 10.22
CA TYR A 137 -0.79 -8.88 10.37
C TYR A 137 -1.55 -7.77 11.10
N VAL A 138 -0.81 -6.74 11.51
CA VAL A 138 -1.28 -5.44 11.98
C VAL A 138 -0.28 -4.38 11.53
N VAL A 139 -0.75 -3.16 11.26
CA VAL A 139 0.13 -2.01 11.05
C VAL A 139 0.18 -1.22 12.35
N GLN A 140 1.34 -1.17 12.98
CA GLN A 140 1.50 -0.55 14.30
C GLN A 140 2.94 -0.05 14.46
N SER A 141 3.09 1.13 15.06
CA SER A 141 4.40 1.67 15.42
C SER A 141 5.03 0.86 16.55
N PHE A 142 6.36 0.74 16.53
CA PHE A 142 7.16 0.12 17.58
C PHE A 142 8.51 0.86 17.70
N PRO A 143 9.22 0.73 18.85
CA PRO A 143 10.48 1.44 19.09
C PRO A 143 11.56 1.13 18.04
N ASP A 144 12.30 2.14 17.62
CA ASP A 144 13.39 2.03 16.62
C ASP A 144 14.58 1.18 17.08
N ASP A 145 14.72 0.95 18.39
CA ASP A 145 15.74 0.10 19.01
C ASP A 145 15.24 -1.32 19.28
N LEU A 146 13.98 -1.65 18.98
CA LEU A 146 13.40 -2.96 19.28
C LEU A 146 14.17 -4.11 18.60
N TRP A 147 14.71 -3.86 17.40
CA TRP A 147 15.47 -4.84 16.64
C TRP A 147 16.75 -5.30 17.36
N GLU A 148 17.31 -4.50 18.28
CA GLU A 148 18.51 -4.85 19.05
C GLU A 148 18.28 -6.06 19.98
N LYS A 149 17.01 -6.37 20.28
CA LYS A 149 16.61 -7.56 21.05
C LYS A 149 16.50 -8.81 20.21
N ALA A 150 16.49 -8.69 18.88
CA ALA A 150 16.43 -9.83 17.97
C ALA A 150 17.83 -10.39 17.72
N ASP A 151 17.90 -11.68 17.35
CA ASP A 151 19.17 -12.34 17.04
C ASP A 151 19.90 -11.70 15.84
N ARG A 152 19.12 -11.16 14.88
CA ARG A 152 19.64 -10.57 13.65
C ARG A 152 18.60 -9.74 12.90
N LEU A 153 19.12 -8.86 12.04
CA LEU A 153 18.36 -8.27 10.95
C LEU A 153 18.32 -9.21 9.73
N LEU A 154 17.21 -9.15 9.01
CA LEU A 154 16.91 -9.92 7.81
C LEU A 154 16.57 -8.93 6.69
N PHE A 155 17.23 -9.10 5.55
CA PHE A 155 17.03 -8.25 4.38
C PHE A 155 16.65 -9.08 3.17
N GLY A 156 15.57 -8.64 2.52
CA GLY A 156 14.99 -9.29 1.36
C GLY A 156 14.84 -8.32 0.21
N GLY A 157 15.23 -8.69 -1.01
CA GLY A 157 15.08 -7.82 -2.18
C GLY A 157 14.36 -8.50 -3.35
N ASP A 158 13.41 -7.80 -3.96
CA ASP A 158 12.76 -8.22 -5.20
C ASP A 158 13.11 -7.24 -6.32
N PHE A 159 13.45 -7.75 -7.50
CA PHE A 159 13.88 -6.91 -8.62
C PHE A 159 12.73 -6.71 -9.59
N GLY A 160 12.23 -5.48 -9.68
CA GLY A 160 11.17 -5.11 -10.61
C GLY A 160 11.66 -4.95 -12.04
N PHE A 161 10.77 -5.18 -13.01
CA PHE A 161 10.99 -4.89 -14.42
C PHE A 161 9.86 -4.03 -15.01
N ALA A 162 10.23 -3.08 -15.87
CA ALA A 162 9.30 -2.15 -16.50
C ALA A 162 8.41 -1.47 -15.45
N GLU A 163 7.14 -1.85 -15.35
CA GLU A 163 6.16 -1.27 -14.43
C GLU A 163 6.21 -1.87 -13.01
N ASP A 164 6.88 -3.02 -12.85
CA ASP A 164 7.02 -3.68 -11.57
C ASP A 164 8.07 -2.96 -10.71
N PRO A 165 7.81 -2.79 -9.40
CA PRO A 165 8.71 -2.13 -8.48
C PRO A 165 9.91 -3.00 -8.12
N SER A 166 11.07 -2.38 -7.92
CA SER A 166 12.15 -2.97 -7.15
C SER A 166 11.91 -2.71 -5.67
N THR A 167 12.21 -3.69 -4.83
CA THR A 167 12.00 -3.60 -3.38
C THR A 167 13.22 -4.04 -2.59
N LEU A 168 13.41 -3.43 -1.42
CA LEU A 168 14.25 -3.94 -0.35
C LEU A 168 13.45 -3.83 0.95
N VAL A 169 13.34 -4.91 1.71
CA VAL A 169 12.62 -4.93 2.98
C VAL A 169 13.56 -5.36 4.09
N ARG A 170 13.59 -4.59 5.19
CA ARG A 170 14.24 -4.94 6.45
C ARG A 170 13.20 -5.45 7.43
N ASN A 171 13.44 -6.65 7.94
CA ASN A 171 12.63 -7.26 8.98
C ASN A 171 13.48 -7.98 10.03
N PHE A 172 12.88 -8.29 11.17
CA PHE A 172 13.49 -9.10 12.22
C PHE A 172 12.42 -9.95 12.91
N ILE A 173 12.87 -10.99 13.61
CA ILE A 173 11.99 -11.91 14.33
C ILE A 173 12.26 -11.76 15.83
N LEU A 174 11.20 -11.56 16.60
CA LEU A 174 11.25 -11.48 18.06
C LEU A 174 9.98 -12.16 18.62
N ASP A 175 10.13 -13.04 19.61
CA ASP A 175 9.01 -13.75 20.27
C ASP A 175 7.99 -14.41 19.31
N ASN A 176 8.50 -15.02 18.23
CA ASN A 176 7.70 -15.63 17.16
C ASN A 176 6.76 -14.64 16.43
N CYS A 177 7.08 -13.35 16.47
CA CYS A 177 6.48 -12.30 15.65
C CYS A 177 7.48 -11.83 14.60
N LEU A 178 6.99 -11.52 13.40
CA LEU A 178 7.79 -10.92 12.33
C LEU A 178 7.55 -9.41 12.31
N TYR A 179 8.60 -8.63 12.51
CA TYR A 179 8.53 -7.17 12.47
C TYR A 179 9.09 -6.67 11.15
N ILE A 180 8.28 -5.96 10.37
CA ILE A 180 8.67 -5.30 9.13
C ILE A 180 8.85 -3.82 9.44
N GLU A 181 10.08 -3.33 9.29
CA GLU A 181 10.48 -2.05 9.87
C GLU A 181 10.82 -0.99 8.83
N TYR A 182 11.54 -1.36 7.77
CA TYR A 182 11.86 -0.46 6.67
C TYR A 182 11.55 -1.12 5.33
N GLU A 183 11.10 -0.31 4.39
CA GLU A 183 10.97 -0.68 3.00
C GLU A 183 11.62 0.38 2.10
N ALA A 184 12.21 -0.07 1.01
CA ALA A 184 12.45 0.72 -0.18
C ALA A 184 11.53 0.13 -1.25
N TYR A 185 10.72 0.96 -1.90
CA TYR A 185 9.81 0.55 -2.95
C TYR A 185 9.84 1.59 -4.06
N GLY A 186 10.23 1.19 -5.28
CA GLY A 186 10.42 2.13 -6.37
C GLY A 186 10.27 1.49 -7.74
N LYS A 187 9.53 2.15 -8.63
CA LYS A 187 9.45 1.79 -10.05
C LYS A 187 10.59 2.43 -10.82
N HIS A 188 11.03 1.77 -11.89
CA HIS A 188 12.06 2.28 -12.79
C HIS A 188 13.36 2.69 -12.05
N VAL A 189 13.78 1.90 -11.07
CA VAL A 189 15.05 2.11 -10.39
C VAL A 189 16.18 1.61 -11.30
N GLU A 190 17.01 2.53 -11.76
CA GLU A 190 18.16 2.21 -12.58
C GLU A 190 19.22 1.42 -11.79
N LEU A 191 19.91 0.51 -12.46
CA LEU A 191 20.89 -0.39 -11.83
C LEU A 191 22.00 0.38 -11.10
N ASP A 192 22.46 1.48 -11.71
CA ASP A 192 23.50 2.35 -11.15
C ASP A 192 23.02 3.14 -9.92
N ASP A 193 21.71 3.34 -9.77
CA ASP A 193 21.12 4.02 -8.61
C ASP A 193 20.72 3.04 -7.49
N MET A 194 20.87 1.71 -7.67
CA MET A 194 20.47 0.70 -6.69
C MET A 194 21.15 0.88 -5.33
N TRP A 195 22.40 1.33 -5.30
CA TRP A 195 23.09 1.59 -4.03
C TRP A 195 22.48 2.76 -3.25
N LYS A 196 22.00 3.79 -3.96
CA LYS A 196 21.28 4.92 -3.37
C LYS A 196 19.92 4.41 -2.88
N PHE A 197 19.21 3.67 -3.72
CA PHE A 197 17.90 3.11 -3.39
C PHE A 197 17.92 2.24 -2.13
N TYR A 198 18.95 1.40 -1.96
CA TYR A 198 19.04 0.46 -0.83
C TYR A 198 19.55 1.09 0.46
N ALA A 199 20.57 1.97 0.40
CA ALA A 199 21.26 2.45 1.60
C ALA A 199 21.40 3.98 1.68
N GLY A 200 20.95 4.72 0.66
CA GLY A 200 21.18 6.16 0.59
C GLY A 200 22.66 6.48 0.69
N LYS A 201 23.01 7.41 1.60
CA LYS A 201 24.40 7.75 1.93
C LYS A 201 25.07 6.77 2.90
N ASP A 202 24.30 5.91 3.57
CA ASP A 202 24.84 5.01 4.59
C ASP A 202 25.86 4.05 3.97
N GLY A 203 27.07 4.05 4.52
CA GLY A 203 28.23 3.28 4.05
C GLY A 203 28.61 3.47 2.57
N ALA A 204 28.21 4.59 1.94
CA ALA A 204 28.59 4.88 0.56
C ALA A 204 30.10 5.19 0.43
N LYS A 205 30.74 4.69 -0.62
CA LYS A 205 32.16 4.95 -0.91
C LYS A 205 32.34 6.42 -1.33
N PRO A 206 33.52 7.04 -1.15
CA PRO A 206 33.77 8.42 -1.57
C PRO A 206 33.39 8.70 -3.04
N ARG A 207 33.76 7.81 -3.96
CA ARG A 207 33.38 7.91 -5.38
C ARG A 207 31.87 7.85 -5.61
N GLN A 208 31.12 7.08 -4.82
CA GLN A 208 29.67 7.03 -4.94
C GLN A 208 29.04 8.36 -4.48
N LEU A 209 29.60 8.98 -3.44
CA LEU A 209 29.15 10.28 -2.95
C LEU A 209 29.43 11.43 -3.95
N GLU A 210 30.44 11.30 -4.82
CA GLU A 210 30.66 12.24 -5.94
C GLU A 210 29.50 12.22 -6.96
N GLU A 211 28.80 11.10 -7.08
CA GLU A 211 27.63 10.93 -7.96
C GLU A 211 26.30 11.32 -7.27
N TRP A 212 26.35 11.72 -6.00
CA TRP A 212 25.18 12.10 -5.21
C TRP A 212 24.69 13.50 -5.59
N LYS A 213 23.42 13.61 -5.95
CA LYS A 213 22.79 14.90 -6.28
C LYS A 213 21.99 15.41 -5.09
N VAL A 214 21.81 16.73 -4.98
CA VAL A 214 20.96 17.34 -3.94
C VAL A 214 19.52 16.79 -3.98
N THR A 215 19.02 16.43 -5.16
CA THR A 215 17.70 15.81 -5.33
C THR A 215 17.62 14.39 -4.80
N ASP A 216 18.75 13.71 -4.59
CA ASP A 216 18.79 12.31 -4.17
C ASP A 216 18.45 12.16 -2.68
N ASP A 217 18.66 13.21 -1.85
CA ASP A 217 18.34 13.19 -0.41
C ASP A 217 16.86 12.92 -0.13
N ALA A 218 15.95 13.52 -0.91
CA ALA A 218 14.52 13.27 -0.78
C ALA A 218 14.08 11.96 -1.46
N LYS A 219 14.79 11.53 -2.50
CA LYS A 219 14.42 10.37 -3.32
C LYS A 219 14.87 9.05 -2.71
N PHE A 220 16.02 9.06 -2.03
CA PHE A 220 16.71 7.86 -1.57
C PHE A 220 17.08 7.96 -0.10
N PRO A 221 16.10 7.85 0.82
CA PRO A 221 16.36 7.89 2.25
C PRO A 221 17.27 6.75 2.73
N GLY A 222 17.27 5.62 2.00
CA GLY A 222 18.05 4.43 2.33
C GLY A 222 17.46 3.64 3.49
N ILE A 223 17.84 2.36 3.57
CA ILE A 223 17.51 1.51 4.70
C ILE A 223 18.76 1.36 5.57
N PRO A 224 18.70 1.74 6.86
CA PRO A 224 19.87 1.62 7.74
C PRO A 224 20.32 0.17 7.86
N GLU A 225 21.63 -0.03 7.96
CA GLU A 225 22.30 -1.33 8.13
C GLU A 225 22.29 -2.24 6.88
N ALA A 226 21.72 -1.80 5.75
CA ALA A 226 21.59 -2.61 4.53
C ALA A 226 22.92 -3.10 3.94
N ARG A 227 24.02 -2.37 4.14
CA ARG A 227 25.36 -2.78 3.65
C ARG A 227 26.05 -3.80 4.55
N LYS A 228 25.67 -3.86 5.83
CA LYS A 228 26.34 -4.65 6.85
C LYS A 228 25.78 -6.08 6.93
N TRP A 229 24.46 -6.22 6.84
CA TRP A 229 23.80 -7.51 6.99
C TRP A 229 23.65 -8.25 5.64
N PRO A 230 23.58 -9.59 5.66
CA PRO A 230 23.33 -10.37 4.44
C PRO A 230 21.95 -10.06 3.86
N ILE A 231 21.91 -9.74 2.56
CA ILE A 231 20.69 -9.55 1.76
C ILE A 231 20.45 -10.82 0.93
N LYS A 232 19.18 -11.25 0.92
CA LYS A 232 18.69 -12.33 0.07
C LYS A 232 17.75 -11.76 -0.98
N ALA A 233 18.11 -11.90 -2.24
CA ALA A 233 17.37 -11.30 -3.33
C ALA A 233 16.83 -12.34 -4.31
N ASP A 234 15.88 -11.90 -5.13
CA ASP A 234 15.38 -12.65 -6.27
C ASP A 234 16.53 -13.22 -7.13
N ASN A 235 16.38 -14.46 -7.57
CA ASN A 235 17.40 -15.20 -8.31
C ASN A 235 17.23 -15.10 -9.84
N SER A 236 16.22 -14.38 -10.34
CA SER A 236 15.98 -14.26 -11.79
C SER A 236 17.03 -13.41 -12.50
N ARG A 237 17.78 -12.56 -11.77
CA ARG A 237 18.79 -11.63 -12.30
C ARG A 237 20.15 -11.71 -11.60
N PRO A 238 20.97 -12.73 -11.89
CA PRO A 238 22.31 -12.86 -11.33
C PRO A 238 23.23 -11.66 -11.60
N GLU A 239 23.02 -10.97 -12.73
CA GLU A 239 23.74 -9.76 -13.13
C GLU A 239 23.43 -8.58 -12.20
N THR A 240 22.17 -8.39 -11.81
CA THR A 240 21.77 -7.35 -10.85
C THR A 240 22.38 -7.61 -9.48
N ILE A 241 22.36 -8.86 -9.01
CA ILE A 241 23.03 -9.26 -7.76
C ILE A 241 24.53 -8.94 -7.83
N SER A 242 25.19 -9.32 -8.92
CA SER A 242 26.63 -9.11 -9.11
C SER A 242 26.99 -7.62 -9.11
N HIS A 243 26.16 -6.79 -9.75
CA HIS A 243 26.34 -5.34 -9.79
C HIS A 243 26.16 -4.71 -8.39
N ILE A 244 25.08 -5.03 -7.68
CA ILE A 244 24.83 -4.54 -6.31
C ILE A 244 25.94 -5.01 -5.36
N LYS A 245 26.45 -6.24 -5.54
CA LYS A 245 27.60 -6.74 -4.78
C LYS A 245 28.85 -5.89 -5.02
N ALA A 246 29.14 -5.50 -6.27
CA ALA A 246 30.25 -4.60 -6.60
C ALA A 246 30.08 -3.19 -5.99
N GLN A 247 28.83 -2.73 -5.83
CA GLN A 247 28.49 -1.49 -5.15
C GLN A 247 28.70 -1.53 -3.62
N GLY A 248 29.12 -2.67 -3.06
CA GLY A 248 29.53 -2.80 -1.66
C GLY A 248 28.49 -3.40 -0.72
N PHE A 249 27.57 -4.22 -1.26
CA PHE A 249 26.56 -4.92 -0.46
C PHE A 249 26.88 -6.40 -0.29
N ASN A 250 26.53 -6.97 0.86
CA ASN A 250 26.56 -8.41 1.09
C ASN A 250 25.26 -9.05 0.57
N ILE A 251 25.15 -9.23 -0.74
CA ILE A 251 23.94 -9.75 -1.40
C ILE A 251 24.16 -11.12 -2.05
N SER A 252 23.15 -11.99 -1.95
CA SER A 252 23.14 -13.31 -2.58
C SER A 252 21.72 -13.70 -3.02
N ALA A 253 21.62 -14.62 -3.98
CA ALA A 253 20.34 -15.14 -4.43
C ALA A 253 19.67 -16.00 -3.35
N ALA A 254 18.36 -15.85 -3.17
CA ALA A 254 17.54 -16.75 -2.37
C ALA A 254 17.34 -18.09 -3.08
N LYS A 255 17.17 -19.18 -2.32
CA LYS A 255 16.91 -20.50 -2.90
C LYS A 255 15.45 -20.60 -3.32
N LYS A 256 15.19 -20.93 -4.59
CA LYS A 256 13.84 -21.23 -5.09
C LYS A 256 13.70 -22.71 -5.43
N TRP A 257 12.50 -23.24 -5.20
CA TRP A 257 12.08 -24.58 -5.61
C TRP A 257 10.62 -24.56 -6.02
N GLN A 258 10.17 -25.63 -6.69
CA GLN A 258 8.75 -25.81 -6.99
C GLN A 258 7.96 -25.88 -5.68
N GLY A 259 7.03 -24.95 -5.48
CA GLY A 259 6.27 -24.82 -4.22
C GLY A 259 6.89 -23.87 -3.18
N SER A 260 8.00 -23.20 -3.49
CA SER A 260 8.69 -22.31 -2.52
C SER A 260 7.87 -21.08 -2.13
N VAL A 261 6.95 -20.62 -2.98
CA VAL A 261 6.06 -19.50 -2.66
C VAL A 261 5.04 -19.94 -1.61
N GLU A 262 4.41 -21.09 -1.82
CA GLU A 262 3.42 -21.68 -0.92
C GLU A 262 4.03 -22.08 0.42
N ASP A 263 5.24 -22.65 0.41
CA ASP A 263 6.00 -22.95 1.63
C ASP A 263 6.34 -21.65 2.38
N GLY A 264 6.73 -20.59 1.66
CA GLY A 264 7.02 -19.28 2.25
C GLY A 264 5.78 -18.62 2.87
N ILE A 265 4.64 -18.66 2.19
CA ILE A 265 3.36 -18.18 2.73
C ILE A 265 2.96 -18.99 3.95
N THR A 266 3.10 -20.31 3.91
CA THR A 266 2.80 -21.19 5.05
C THR A 266 3.66 -20.80 6.26
N TYR A 267 4.95 -20.53 6.03
CA TYR A 267 5.87 -20.07 7.07
C TYR A 267 5.46 -18.70 7.63
N LEU A 268 5.14 -17.73 6.76
CA LEU A 268 4.65 -16.40 7.16
C LEU A 268 3.38 -16.49 8.02
N ARG A 269 2.43 -17.33 7.63
CA ARG A 269 1.19 -17.57 8.39
C ARG A 269 1.42 -18.32 9.71
N GLY A 270 2.60 -18.92 9.89
CA GLY A 270 3.01 -19.61 11.12
C GLY A 270 3.48 -18.69 12.24
N PHE A 271 3.83 -17.44 11.94
CA PHE A 271 4.13 -16.44 12.98
C PHE A 271 2.89 -16.17 13.84
N LYS A 272 3.13 -15.83 15.12
CA LYS A 272 2.08 -15.41 16.05
C LYS A 272 1.35 -14.18 15.50
N LYS A 273 2.12 -13.20 15.01
CA LYS A 273 1.64 -11.99 14.35
C LYS A 273 2.76 -11.42 13.48
N ILE A 274 2.38 -10.74 12.40
CA ILE A 274 3.28 -9.90 11.59
C ILE A 274 2.97 -8.45 11.94
N ILE A 275 3.96 -7.69 12.37
CA ILE A 275 3.81 -6.27 12.74
C ILE A 275 4.51 -5.46 11.66
N ILE A 276 3.76 -4.61 10.98
CA ILE A 276 4.27 -3.74 9.91
C ILE A 276 4.36 -2.33 10.47
N HIS A 277 5.54 -1.72 10.46
CA HIS A 277 5.68 -0.34 10.89
C HIS A 277 4.93 0.58 9.92
N PRO A 278 4.20 1.63 10.38
CA PRO A 278 3.51 2.61 9.52
C PRO A 278 4.38 3.33 8.47
N ARG A 279 5.72 3.17 8.53
CA ARG A 279 6.65 3.72 7.54
C ARG A 279 6.70 2.85 6.28
N CYS A 280 6.30 1.58 6.39
CA CYS A 280 6.22 0.62 5.30
C CYS A 280 4.84 0.63 4.63
N LYS A 281 4.53 1.75 3.95
CA LYS A 281 3.23 2.02 3.35
C LYS A 281 2.86 1.02 2.25
N GLU A 282 3.80 0.70 1.37
CA GLU A 282 3.57 -0.21 0.25
C GLU A 282 3.47 -1.66 0.74
N THR A 283 4.27 -2.09 1.72
CA THR A 283 4.12 -3.41 2.34
C THR A 283 2.78 -3.57 3.05
N ALA A 284 2.32 -2.55 3.78
CA ALA A 284 1.00 -2.54 4.41
C ALA A 284 -0.13 -2.62 3.39
N LYS A 285 0.00 -1.90 2.26
CA LYS A 285 -0.93 -1.96 1.15
C LYS A 285 -0.94 -3.33 0.47
N GLU A 286 0.23 -3.90 0.19
CA GLU A 286 0.34 -5.25 -0.36
C GLU A 286 -0.23 -6.29 0.61
N ALA A 287 -0.04 -6.15 1.93
CA ALA A 287 -0.63 -7.04 2.94
C ALA A 287 -2.15 -7.22 2.75
N ARG A 288 -2.83 -6.10 2.42
CA ARG A 288 -4.27 -6.02 2.21
C ARG A 288 -4.70 -6.53 0.84
N LEU A 289 -3.87 -6.31 -0.18
CA LEU A 289 -4.22 -6.62 -1.58
C LEU A 289 -3.72 -7.99 -2.05
N TYR A 290 -2.76 -8.60 -1.35
CA TYR A 290 -2.18 -9.87 -1.74
C TYR A 290 -3.20 -11.00 -1.53
N SER A 291 -3.66 -11.59 -2.62
CA SER A 291 -4.81 -12.48 -2.61
C SER A 291 -4.64 -13.76 -3.44
N TYR A 292 -5.49 -14.73 -3.15
CA TYR A 292 -5.76 -15.88 -3.99
C TYR A 292 -6.70 -15.52 -5.14
N LYS A 293 -6.58 -16.22 -6.26
CA LYS A 293 -7.47 -16.10 -7.43
C LYS A 293 -8.89 -16.49 -7.04
N THR A 294 -9.85 -15.79 -7.62
CA THR A 294 -11.28 -16.12 -7.49
C THR A 294 -11.80 -16.64 -8.82
N ASP A 295 -12.59 -17.72 -8.78
CA ASP A 295 -13.30 -18.21 -9.96
C ASP A 295 -14.32 -17.15 -10.43
N ARG A 296 -14.32 -16.86 -11.74
CA ARG A 296 -15.11 -15.76 -12.30
C ARG A 296 -16.61 -16.04 -12.35
N VAL A 297 -17.00 -17.31 -12.30
CA VAL A 297 -18.40 -17.75 -12.42
C VAL A 297 -18.97 -18.04 -11.04
N THR A 298 -18.26 -18.84 -10.25
CA THR A 298 -18.74 -19.29 -8.93
C THR A 298 -18.40 -18.32 -7.80
N SER A 299 -17.47 -17.39 -8.02
CA SER A 299 -16.90 -16.53 -6.98
C SER A 299 -16.15 -17.30 -5.87
N GLU A 300 -15.79 -18.56 -6.13
CA GLU A 300 -15.03 -19.39 -5.19
C GLU A 300 -13.56 -18.98 -5.13
N VAL A 301 -12.96 -18.96 -3.94
CA VAL A 301 -11.53 -18.68 -3.76
C VAL A 301 -10.73 -19.95 -4.06
N LEU A 302 -9.87 -19.86 -5.08
CA LEU A 302 -9.03 -20.98 -5.53
C LEU A 302 -7.69 -20.97 -4.77
N PRO A 303 -7.05 -22.13 -4.50
CA PRO A 303 -5.75 -22.20 -3.84
C PRO A 303 -4.59 -21.83 -4.79
N ILE A 304 -4.80 -20.83 -5.64
CA ILE A 304 -3.84 -20.32 -6.62
C ILE A 304 -3.60 -18.87 -6.29
N ILE A 305 -2.35 -18.50 -6.04
CA ILE A 305 -1.98 -17.12 -5.71
C ILE A 305 -2.20 -16.22 -6.93
N GLU A 306 -2.77 -15.03 -6.73
CA GLU A 306 -2.78 -14.00 -7.75
C GLU A 306 -1.42 -13.30 -7.78
N ASP A 307 -0.78 -13.29 -8.96
CA ASP A 307 0.54 -12.70 -9.17
C ASP A 307 0.44 -11.17 -9.31
N LYS A 308 0.00 -10.53 -8.22
CA LYS A 308 -0.15 -9.07 -8.08
C LYS A 308 0.00 -8.68 -6.62
N ASN A 309 0.56 -7.49 -6.39
CA ASN A 309 0.73 -6.90 -5.05
C ASN A 309 1.52 -7.82 -4.11
N ASN A 310 2.61 -8.40 -4.61
CA ASN A 310 3.42 -9.40 -3.91
C ASN A 310 4.91 -9.05 -3.85
N HIS A 311 5.36 -7.88 -4.29
CA HIS A 311 6.79 -7.58 -4.42
C HIS A 311 7.49 -7.39 -3.06
N CYS A 312 6.84 -6.70 -2.12
CA CYS A 312 7.34 -6.62 -0.74
C CYS A 312 7.25 -7.99 -0.07
N TRP A 313 6.18 -8.75 -0.29
CA TRP A 313 6.04 -10.08 0.31
C TRP A 313 7.01 -11.10 -0.26
N ASP A 314 7.36 -11.00 -1.53
CA ASP A 314 8.39 -11.79 -2.18
C ASP A 314 9.76 -11.45 -1.57
N ALA A 315 10.09 -10.17 -1.43
CA ALA A 315 11.26 -9.72 -0.68
C ALA A 315 11.27 -10.28 0.76
N VAL A 316 10.19 -10.15 1.52
CA VAL A 316 10.09 -10.72 2.88
C VAL A 316 10.29 -12.25 2.87
N ARG A 317 9.74 -12.98 1.91
CA ARG A 317 9.99 -14.43 1.80
C ARG A 317 11.46 -14.71 1.51
N TYR A 318 12.11 -13.91 0.66
CA TYR A 318 13.53 -14.05 0.37
C TYR A 318 14.40 -13.75 1.60
N SER A 319 14.05 -12.75 2.43
CA SER A 319 14.78 -12.45 3.67
C SER A 319 14.79 -13.64 4.65
N LEU A 320 13.77 -14.50 4.57
CA LEU A 320 13.61 -15.72 5.36
C LEU A 320 14.27 -16.97 4.74
N ASP A 321 15.08 -16.80 3.68
CA ASP A 321 15.86 -17.89 3.07
C ASP A 321 16.73 -18.60 4.12
N GLY A 322 16.65 -19.94 4.14
CA GLY A 322 17.31 -20.79 5.13
C GLY A 322 16.51 -21.05 6.41
N LEU A 323 15.52 -20.20 6.73
CA LEU A 323 14.52 -20.48 7.77
C LEU A 323 13.34 -21.26 7.20
N ILE A 324 12.92 -20.90 5.98
CA ILE A 324 11.92 -21.67 5.22
C ILE A 324 12.56 -22.99 4.80
N ARG A 325 12.04 -24.10 5.33
CA ARG A 325 12.48 -25.45 4.98
C ARG A 325 11.43 -26.10 4.10
N ARG A 326 11.88 -26.72 3.01
CA ARG A 326 11.05 -27.66 2.24
C ARG A 326 10.55 -28.73 3.21
N LYS A 327 9.23 -28.93 3.31
CA LYS A 327 8.71 -30.13 4.00
C LYS A 327 9.33 -31.34 3.31
N GLY A 328 10.14 -32.10 4.04
CA GLY A 328 10.68 -33.35 3.51
C GLY A 328 9.50 -34.18 3.00
N LYS A 329 9.62 -34.78 1.82
CA LYS A 329 8.72 -35.87 1.43
C LYS A 329 8.77 -36.85 2.59
N GLY A 330 7.67 -36.99 3.34
CA GLY A 330 7.55 -38.03 4.35
C GLY A 330 7.90 -39.34 3.66
N ILE A 331 8.95 -40.00 4.17
CA ILE A 331 9.29 -41.35 3.77
C ILE A 331 8.16 -42.21 4.32
N PHE A 332 7.13 -42.45 3.51
CA PHE A 332 6.38 -43.68 3.56
C PHE A 332 7.08 -44.65 2.60
N SER A 333 8.07 -45.36 3.15
CA SER A 333 8.54 -46.67 2.70
C SER A 333 9.27 -47.34 3.84
#